data_AF-A0A9D9BZP2-F1
#
_entry.id   AF-A0A9D9BZP2-F1
#
_cell.length_a   1.000
_cell.length_b   1.000
_cell.length_c   1.000
_cell.angle_alpha   90.00
_cell.angle_beta   90.00
_cell.angle_gamma   90.00
#
_symmetry.space_group_name_H-M   'P 1'
#
loop_
_entity.id
_entity.type
_entity.pdbx_description
1 polymer ?
#
loop_
_entity_poly.entity_id
_entity_poly.type
_entity_poly.pdbx_seq_one_letter_code
_entity_poly.pdbx_strand_id
1 'polypeptide(L)'
;MNISKRDSIIIALMSIVVGILFIILKSDVIGIAMTVLGVLLIVNGIIHLVGDTDKVYGIILICVGALIIVAGWLIATIVLYIIAVLFIIYGALMIYAFFKAGHASIINLIAPILMIVAGVLLFLNQKGTVDWVFIVEGIILVIEGAINLIAALVAKE
;
A
#
# COMPACT_ATOMS: atom_id res chain seq x y z
N MET A 1 21.86 13.65 8.82
CA MET A 1 20.88 14.21 9.77
C MET A 1 21.02 13.43 11.05
N ASN A 2 21.52 14.03 12.13
CA ASN A 2 21.76 13.32 13.39
C ASN A 2 20.44 13.27 14.16
N ILE A 3 19.76 12.13 14.12
CA ILE A 3 18.46 11.94 14.78
C ILE A 3 18.73 11.77 16.28
N SER A 4 18.04 12.53 17.12
CA SER A 4 18.18 12.40 18.58
C SER A 4 17.76 11.01 19.03
N LYS A 5 18.39 10.46 20.08
CA LYS A 5 18.03 9.17 20.68
C LYS A 5 16.52 9.05 20.95
N ARG A 6 15.90 10.13 21.42
CA ARG A 6 14.44 10.22 21.62
C ARG A 6 13.66 10.02 20.32
N ASP A 7 14.07 10.71 19.26
CA ASP A 7 13.39 10.67 17.97
C ASP A 7 13.52 9.29 17.33
N SER A 8 14.68 8.63 17.47
CA SER A 8 14.88 7.24 17.05
C SER A 8 13.93 6.27 17.77
N ILE A 9 13.74 6.44 19.07
CA ILE A 9 12.78 5.64 19.85
C ILE A 9 11.35 5.89 19.37
N ILE A 10 10.96 7.15 19.13
CA ILE A 10 9.61 7.49 18.65
C ILE A 10 9.37 6.87 17.27
N ILE A 11 10.30 7.01 16.33
CA ILE A 11 10.17 6.42 14.99
C ILE A 11 10.05 4.90 15.05
N ALA A 12 10.86 4.24 15.90
CA ALA A 12 10.80 2.80 16.09
C ALA A 12 9.43 2.35 16.65
N LEU A 13 8.92 3.04 17.67
CA LEU A 13 7.58 2.78 18.24
C LEU A 13 6.47 3.03 17.21
N MET A 14 6.56 4.10 16.43
CA MET A 14 5.59 4.40 15.37
C MET A 14 5.58 3.29 14.31
N SER A 15 6.75 2.79 13.91
CA SER A 15 6.84 1.67 12.96
C SER A 15 6.15 0.41 13.49
N ILE A 16 6.38 0.06 14.77
CA ILE A 16 5.71 -1.08 15.42
C ILE A 16 4.19 -0.88 15.45
N VAL A 17 3.72 0.31 15.85
CA VAL A 17 2.28 0.61 15.92
C VAL A 17 1.63 0.52 14.53
N VAL A 18 2.26 1.10 13.51
CA VAL A 18 1.76 1.03 12.12
C VAL A 18 1.77 -0.41 11.63
N GLY A 19 2.82 -1.18 11.93
CA GLY A 19 2.90 -2.60 11.56
C GLY A 19 1.78 -3.44 12.20
N ILE A 20 1.51 -3.22 13.49
CA ILE A 20 0.37 -3.86 14.18
C ILE A 20 -0.96 -3.46 13.54
N LEU A 21 -1.14 -2.18 13.19
CA LEU A 21 -2.34 -1.70 12.50
C LEU A 21 -2.52 -2.41 11.14
N PHE A 22 -1.45 -2.59 10.37
CA PHE A 22 -1.52 -3.31 9.08
C PHE A 22 -1.88 -4.79 9.25
N ILE A 23 -1.39 -5.45 10.30
CA ILE A 23 -1.74 -6.85 10.60
C ILE A 23 -3.22 -6.99 10.96
N ILE A 24 -3.76 -6.07 11.77
CA ILE A 24 -5.14 -6.14 12.28
C ILE A 24 -6.14 -5.68 11.22
N LEU A 25 -5.92 -4.51 10.63
CA LEU A 25 -6.85 -3.86 9.71
C LEU A 25 -6.70 -4.35 8.26
N LYS A 26 -5.54 -4.91 7.88
CA LYS A 26 -5.31 -5.51 6.55
C LYS A 26 -5.63 -4.51 5.43
N SER A 27 -6.37 -4.91 4.38
CA SER A 27 -6.76 -4.02 3.28
C SER A 27 -7.73 -2.92 3.69
N ASP A 28 -8.41 -3.05 4.84
CA ASP A 28 -9.37 -2.04 5.29
C ASP A 28 -8.67 -0.72 5.68
N VAL A 29 -7.35 -0.74 5.91
CA VAL A 29 -6.53 0.48 6.08
C VAL A 29 -6.71 1.45 4.90
N ILE A 30 -6.78 0.92 3.67
CA ILE A 30 -6.98 1.75 2.47
C ILE A 30 -8.37 2.41 2.52
N GLY A 31 -9.40 1.64 2.89
CA GLY A 31 -10.77 2.15 3.02
C GLY A 31 -10.88 3.28 4.05
N ILE A 32 -10.26 3.08 5.21
CA ILE A 32 -10.20 4.09 6.28
C ILE A 32 -9.44 5.33 5.78
N ALA A 33 -8.28 5.15 5.16
CA ALA A 33 -7.48 6.27 4.63
C ALA A 33 -8.23 7.07 3.58
N MET A 34 -8.93 6.42 2.63
CA MET A 34 -9.75 7.10 1.63
C MET A 34 -10.91 7.86 2.26
N THR A 35 -11.53 7.31 3.31
CA THR A 35 -12.61 7.98 4.04
C THR A 35 -12.10 9.22 4.74
N VAL A 36 -10.98 9.11 5.46
CA VAL A 36 -10.35 10.25 6.14
C VAL A 36 -9.96 11.33 5.14
N LEU A 37 -9.29 10.96 4.03
CA LEU A 37 -8.92 11.90 2.98
C LEU A 37 -10.14 12.59 2.36
N GLY A 38 -11.20 11.83 2.05
CA GLY A 38 -12.43 12.38 1.50
C GLY A 38 -13.12 13.37 2.44
N VAL A 39 -13.21 13.04 3.74
CA VAL A 39 -13.76 13.95 4.76
C VAL A 39 -12.92 15.22 4.87
N LEU A 40 -11.59 15.11 4.90
CA LEU A 40 -10.70 16.27 4.96
C LEU A 40 -10.88 17.19 3.75
N LEU A 41 -11.03 16.64 2.55
CA LEU A 41 -11.31 17.43 1.34
C LEU A 41 -12.67 18.14 1.41
N ILE A 42 -13.70 17.46 1.91
CA ILE A 42 -15.03 18.07 2.11
C ILE A 42 -14.95 19.23 3.10
N VAL A 43 -14.31 19.02 4.26
CA VAL A 43 -14.12 20.08 5.27
C VAL A 43 -13.35 21.26 4.68
N ASN A 44 -12.26 21.00 3.95
CA ASN A 44 -11.48 22.04 3.30
C ASN A 44 -12.30 22.80 2.24
N GLY A 45 -13.15 22.10 1.48
CA GLY A 45 -14.06 22.72 0.52
C GLY A 45 -15.12 23.61 1.19
N ILE A 46 -15.68 23.18 2.34
CA ILE A 46 -16.61 23.99 3.14
C ILE A 46 -15.93 25.26 3.65
N ILE A 47 -14.68 25.17 4.12
CA ILE A 47 -13.90 26.33 4.57
C ILE A 47 -13.78 27.37 3.44
N HIS A 48 -13.49 26.94 2.21
CA HIS A 48 -13.41 27.85 1.05
C HIS A 48 -14.77 28.47 0.71
N LEU A 49 -15.87 27.70 0.79
CA LEU A 49 -17.22 28.22 0.54
C LEU A 49 -17.67 29.28 1.57
N VAL A 50 -17.37 29.04 2.86
CA VAL A 50 -17.79 29.92 3.95
C VAL A 50 -16.87 31.13 4.09
N GLY A 51 -15.57 30.97 3.82
CA GLY A 51 -14.58 32.03 3.92
C GLY A 51 -14.56 33.03 2.75
N ASP A 52 -15.54 32.96 1.83
CA ASP A 52 -15.57 33.72 0.56
C ASP A 52 -14.26 33.60 -0.27
N THR A 53 -13.51 32.52 -0.03
CA THR A 53 -12.39 32.10 -0.87
C THR A 53 -12.97 31.40 -2.10
N ASP A 54 -12.24 31.30 -3.21
CA ASP A 54 -12.72 30.80 -4.50
C ASP A 54 -13.79 29.70 -4.39
N LYS A 55 -15.05 30.08 -4.63
CA LYS A 55 -16.22 29.22 -4.41
C LYS A 55 -16.23 28.03 -5.36
N VAL A 56 -15.69 28.21 -6.57
CA VAL A 56 -15.61 27.14 -7.57
C VAL A 56 -14.65 26.06 -7.08
N TYR A 57 -13.49 26.47 -6.56
CA TYR A 57 -12.53 25.54 -5.97
C TYR A 57 -13.13 24.78 -4.76
N GLY A 58 -13.88 25.47 -3.90
CA GLY A 58 -14.59 24.85 -2.77
C GLY A 58 -15.59 23.77 -3.19
N ILE A 59 -16.40 24.02 -4.23
CA ILE A 59 -17.35 23.03 -4.77
C ILE A 59 -16.60 21.82 -5.34
N ILE A 60 -15.52 22.05 -6.11
CA ILE A 60 -14.71 20.97 -6.68
C ILE A 60 -14.15 20.07 -5.57
N LEU A 61 -13.60 20.64 -4.49
CA LEU A 61 -13.08 19.87 -3.36
C LEU A 61 -14.13 18.98 -2.70
N ILE A 62 -15.34 19.48 -2.50
CA ILE A 62 -16.45 18.70 -1.93
C ILE A 62 -16.83 17.55 -2.86
N CYS A 63 -16.98 17.82 -4.17
CA CYS A 63 -17.32 16.80 -5.16
C CYS A 63 -16.24 15.70 -5.24
N VAL A 64 -14.96 16.09 -5.24
CA VAL A 64 -13.84 15.15 -5.25
C VAL A 64 -13.79 14.34 -3.96
N GLY A 65 -13.97 14.98 -2.80
CA GLY A 65 -14.01 14.29 -1.51
C GLY A 65 -15.14 13.25 -1.43
N ALA A 66 -16.34 13.61 -1.88
CA ALA A 66 -17.47 12.69 -1.96
C ALA A 66 -17.20 11.52 -2.93
N LEU A 67 -16.61 11.81 -4.10
CA LEU A 67 -16.26 10.79 -5.09
C LEU A 67 -15.21 9.82 -4.56
N ILE A 68 -14.20 10.28 -3.80
CA ILE A 68 -13.21 9.40 -3.17
C ILE A 68 -13.86 8.46 -2.16
N ILE A 69 -14.78 8.94 -1.33
CA ILE A 69 -15.48 8.11 -0.33
C ILE A 69 -16.31 7.02 -1.00
N VAL A 70 -17.05 7.37 -2.06
CA VAL A 70 -17.98 6.44 -2.71
C VAL A 70 -17.28 5.51 -3.70
N ALA A 71 -16.36 6.04 -4.51
CA ALA A 71 -15.76 5.33 -5.65
C ALA A 71 -14.30 4.94 -5.43
N GLY A 72 -13.66 5.32 -4.32
CA GLY A 72 -12.25 5.02 -4.08
C GLY A 72 -11.93 3.53 -4.17
N TRP A 73 -12.82 2.69 -3.63
CA TRP A 73 -12.66 1.23 -3.73
C TRP A 73 -12.84 0.70 -5.15
N LEU A 74 -13.72 1.29 -5.96
CA LEU A 74 -13.93 0.89 -7.35
C LEU A 74 -12.67 1.12 -8.17
N ILE A 75 -12.02 2.28 -8.00
CA ILE A 75 -10.77 2.62 -8.68
C ILE A 75 -9.67 1.62 -8.29
N ALA A 76 -9.48 1.37 -6.98
CA ALA A 76 -8.52 0.39 -6.49
C ALA A 76 -8.78 -1.01 -7.07
N THR A 77 -10.05 -1.41 -7.14
CA THR A 77 -10.46 -2.70 -7.68
C THR A 77 -10.04 -2.86 -9.15
N ILE A 78 -10.33 -1.85 -9.99
CA ILE A 78 -9.99 -1.88 -11.42
C ILE A 78 -8.47 -1.93 -11.62
N VAL A 79 -7.72 -1.10 -10.88
CA VAL A 79 -6.26 -1.04 -10.99
C VAL A 79 -5.61 -2.39 -10.65
N LEU A 80 -6.07 -3.03 -9.58
CA LEU A 80 -5.56 -4.34 -9.17
C LEU A 80 -5.90 -5.45 -10.18
N TYR A 81 -7.06 -5.40 -10.86
CA TYR A 81 -7.34 -6.32 -11.97
C TYR A 81 -6.37 -6.12 -13.14
N ILE A 82 -6.06 -4.86 -13.48
CA ILE A 82 -5.06 -4.56 -14.52
C ILE A 82 -3.70 -5.12 -14.11
N ILE A 83 -3.26 -4.91 -12.87
CA ILE A 83 -2.00 -5.46 -12.33
C ILE A 83 -2.00 -6.99 -12.40
N ALA A 84 -3.10 -7.64 -12.02
CA ALA A 84 -3.22 -9.09 -12.06
C ALA A 84 -3.03 -9.65 -13.48
N VAL A 85 -3.68 -9.07 -14.48
CA VAL A 85 -3.53 -9.46 -15.89
C VAL A 85 -2.11 -9.21 -16.39
N LEU A 86 -1.51 -8.07 -16.03
CA LEU A 86 -0.13 -7.75 -16.39
C LEU A 86 0.86 -8.77 -15.81
N PHE A 87 0.67 -9.20 -14.56
CA PHE A 87 1.52 -10.20 -13.93
C PHE A 87 1.43 -11.55 -14.66
N ILE A 88 0.22 -11.96 -15.06
CA ILE A 88 0.01 -13.20 -15.82
C ILE A 88 0.70 -13.11 -17.18
N ILE A 89 0.49 -12.02 -17.93
CA ILE A 89 1.09 -11.84 -19.26
C ILE A 89 2.61 -11.75 -19.17
N TYR A 90 3.15 -10.94 -18.26
CA TYR A 90 4.59 -10.73 -18.15
C TYR A 90 5.31 -12.00 -17.67
N GLY A 91 4.73 -12.74 -16.71
CA GLY A 91 5.23 -14.04 -16.31
C GLY A 91 5.23 -15.06 -17.47
N ALA A 92 4.17 -15.08 -18.30
CA ALA A 92 4.12 -15.94 -19.49
C ALA A 92 5.18 -15.56 -20.53
N LEU A 93 5.42 -14.27 -20.76
CA LEU A 93 6.47 -13.79 -21.66
C LEU A 93 7.88 -14.17 -21.16
N MET A 94 8.11 -14.12 -19.84
CA MET A 94 9.36 -14.58 -19.24
C MET A 94 9.57 -16.09 -19.43
N ILE A 95 8.52 -16.91 -19.27
CA ILE A 95 8.59 -18.35 -19.56
C ILE A 95 8.89 -18.60 -21.05
N TYR A 96 8.24 -17.87 -21.94
CA TYR A 96 8.52 -17.96 -23.38
C TYR A 96 9.97 -17.59 -23.70
N ALA A 97 10.49 -16.50 -23.12
CA ALA A 97 11.88 -16.10 -23.28
C ALA A 97 12.86 -17.15 -22.72
N PHE A 98 12.52 -17.79 -21.60
CA PHE A 98 13.31 -18.89 -21.02
C PHE A 98 13.47 -20.04 -22.01
N PHE A 99 12.36 -20.51 -22.62
CA PHE A 99 12.42 -21.60 -23.59
C PHE A 99 13.13 -21.21 -24.89
N LYS A 100 13.01 -19.95 -25.32
CA LYS A 100 13.71 -19.44 -26.49
C LYS A 100 15.23 -19.36 -26.29
N ALA A 101 15.70 -19.13 -25.06
CA ALA A 101 17.12 -18.94 -24.76
C ALA A 101 17.95 -20.23 -24.80
N GLY A 102 17.34 -21.42 -24.78
CA GLY A 102 17.99 -22.73 -25.00
C GLY A 102 18.98 -23.22 -23.92
N HIS A 103 19.56 -22.34 -23.12
CA HIS A 103 20.56 -22.64 -22.08
C HIS A 103 20.27 -21.93 -20.74
N ALA A 104 19.03 -21.98 -20.27
CA ALA A 104 18.63 -21.34 -19.02
C ALA A 104 18.51 -22.36 -17.88
N SER A 105 19.13 -22.07 -16.73
CA SER A 105 19.01 -22.87 -15.52
C SER A 105 17.56 -22.91 -15.04
N ILE A 106 17.07 -24.09 -14.62
CA ILE A 106 15.68 -24.27 -14.17
C ILE A 106 15.29 -23.32 -13.02
N ILE A 107 16.27 -22.82 -12.27
CA ILE A 107 16.07 -21.83 -11.21
C ILE A 107 15.47 -20.52 -11.75
N ASN A 108 15.70 -20.19 -13.03
CA ASN A 108 15.18 -19.00 -13.70
C ASN A 108 13.68 -19.12 -14.01
N LEU A 109 13.06 -20.30 -13.84
CA LEU A 109 11.60 -20.47 -13.95
C LEU A 109 10.85 -20.11 -12.67
N ILE A 110 11.53 -20.01 -11.52
CA ILE A 110 10.86 -19.77 -10.23
C ILE A 110 10.17 -18.39 -10.24
N ALA A 111 10.90 -17.33 -10.59
CA ALA A 111 10.38 -15.97 -10.62
C ALA A 111 9.13 -15.81 -11.52
N PRO A 112 9.15 -16.26 -12.80
CA PRO A 112 7.97 -16.10 -13.64
C PRO A 112 6.79 -16.99 -13.23
N ILE A 113 7.03 -18.18 -12.68
CA ILE A 113 5.96 -19.02 -12.11
C ILE A 113 5.30 -18.32 -10.93
N LEU A 114 6.10 -17.80 -9.98
CA LEU A 114 5.59 -17.06 -8.83
C LEU A 114 4.81 -15.81 -9.26
N MET A 115 5.25 -15.11 -10.30
CA MET A 115 4.54 -13.95 -10.83
C MET A 115 3.18 -14.32 -11.42
N ILE A 116 3.08 -15.41 -12.20
CA ILE A 116 1.79 -15.89 -12.72
C ILE A 116 0.89 -16.29 -11.55
N VAL A 117 1.41 -17.03 -10.57
CA VAL A 117 0.64 -17.45 -9.39
C VAL A 117 0.13 -16.22 -8.63
N ALA A 118 0.98 -15.22 -8.39
CA ALA A 118 0.58 -13.96 -7.75
C ALA A 118 -0.51 -13.23 -8.57
N GLY A 119 -0.37 -13.17 -9.89
CA GLY A 119 -1.37 -12.59 -10.78
C GLY A 119 -2.71 -13.32 -10.72
N VAL A 120 -2.69 -14.66 -10.73
CA VAL A 120 -3.92 -15.49 -10.61
C VAL A 120 -4.58 -15.33 -9.24
N LEU A 121 -3.80 -15.34 -8.16
CA LEU A 121 -4.32 -15.10 -6.81
C LEU A 121 -4.95 -13.72 -6.68
N LEU A 122 -4.29 -12.69 -7.23
CA LEU A 122 -4.82 -11.33 -7.24
C LEU A 122 -6.09 -11.21 -8.08
N PHE A 123 -6.20 -11.92 -9.21
CA PHE A 123 -7.38 -11.92 -10.06
C PHE A 123 -8.58 -12.62 -9.42
N LEU A 124 -8.35 -13.75 -8.75
CA LEU A 124 -9.42 -14.60 -8.21
C LEU A 124 -9.81 -14.26 -6.77
N ASN A 125 -8.85 -13.80 -5.96
CA ASN A 125 -9.05 -13.45 -4.56
C ASN A 125 -8.35 -12.12 -4.25
N GLN A 126 -8.87 -11.07 -4.85
CA GLN A 126 -8.27 -9.75 -4.79
C GLN A 126 -8.18 -9.20 -3.35
N LYS A 127 -9.29 -9.20 -2.60
CA LYS A 127 -9.29 -8.71 -1.22
C LYS A 127 -8.34 -9.53 -0.34
N GLY A 128 -8.40 -10.86 -0.43
CA GLY A 128 -7.52 -11.73 0.35
C GLY A 128 -6.03 -11.58 0.00
N THR A 129 -5.71 -11.37 -1.29
CA THR A 129 -4.33 -11.14 -1.74
C THR A 129 -3.81 -9.81 -1.20
N VAL A 130 -4.60 -8.74 -1.27
CA VAL A 130 -4.24 -7.43 -0.69
C VAL A 130 -4.11 -7.54 0.83
N ASP A 131 -5.03 -8.23 1.51
CA ASP A 131 -4.96 -8.48 2.95
C ASP A 131 -3.64 -9.13 3.36
N TRP A 132 -3.22 -10.16 2.61
CA TRP A 132 -1.93 -10.83 2.86
C TRP A 132 -0.74 -9.91 2.66
N VAL A 133 -0.76 -9.03 1.65
CA VAL A 133 0.30 -8.03 1.46
C VAL A 133 0.40 -7.12 2.67
N PHE A 134 -0.72 -6.58 3.18
CA PHE A 134 -0.70 -5.75 4.38
C PHE A 134 -0.24 -6.51 5.63
N ILE A 135 -0.62 -7.78 5.78
CA ILE A 135 -0.17 -8.60 6.91
C ILE A 135 1.34 -8.80 6.86
N VAL A 136 1.88 -9.18 5.70
CA VAL A 136 3.33 -9.40 5.52
C VAL A 136 4.10 -8.11 5.74
N GLU A 137 3.65 -7.01 5.14
CA GLU A 137 4.25 -5.69 5.35
C GLU A 137 4.21 -5.27 6.82
N GLY A 138 3.07 -5.51 7.50
CA GLY A 138 2.94 -5.21 8.92
C GLY A 138 3.90 -6.02 9.80
N ILE A 139 4.13 -7.30 9.48
CA ILE A 139 5.12 -8.12 10.18
C ILE A 139 6.52 -7.56 9.97
N ILE A 140 6.88 -7.18 8.74
CA ILE A 140 8.18 -6.60 8.42
C ILE A 140 8.39 -5.30 9.21
N LEU A 141 7.39 -4.41 9.23
CA LEU A 141 7.44 -3.15 10.00
C LEU A 141 7.60 -3.38 11.51
N VAL A 142 6.91 -4.37 12.07
CA VAL A 142 7.08 -4.72 13.49
C VAL A 142 8.50 -5.21 13.78
N ILE A 143 9.06 -6.06 12.92
CA ILE A 143 10.42 -6.58 13.08
C ILE A 143 11.43 -5.44 12.95
N GLU A 144 11.32 -4.61 11.91
CA GLU A 144 12.21 -3.48 11.68
C GLU A 144 12.12 -2.46 12.83
N GLY A 145 10.91 -2.14 13.29
CA GLY A 145 10.69 -1.29 14.44
C GLY A 145 11.29 -1.85 15.73
N ALA A 146 11.17 -3.15 15.97
CA ALA A 146 11.79 -3.81 17.13
C ALA A 146 13.33 -3.75 17.08
N ILE A 147 13.92 -4.03 15.91
CA ILE A 147 15.38 -3.92 15.70
C ILE A 147 15.84 -2.49 15.96
N ASN A 148 15.16 -1.50 15.38
CA ASN A 148 15.49 -0.08 15.54
C ASN A 148 15.32 0.40 16.99
N LEU A 149 14.33 -0.12 17.71
CA LEU A 149 14.12 0.18 19.13
C LEU A 149 15.28 -0.33 19.98
N ILE A 150 15.69 -1.59 19.77
CA ILE A 150 16.83 -2.18 20.48
C ILE A 150 18.11 -1.40 20.19
N ALA A 151 18.36 -1.08 18.91
CA ALA A 151 19.52 -0.31 18.50
C ALA A 151 19.56 1.07 19.18
N ALA A 152 18.43 1.78 19.23
CA ALA A 152 18.32 3.09 19.88
C ALA A 152 18.55 3.02 21.39
N LEU A 153 18.13 1.94 22.06
CA LEU A 153 18.33 1.75 23.49
C LEU A 153 19.79 1.43 23.85
N VAL A 154 20.46 0.62 23.03
CA VAL A 154 21.85 0.19 23.24
C VAL A 154 22.87 1.25 22.81
N ALA A 155 22.49 2.15 21.90
CA ALA A 155 23.33 3.28 21.53
C ALA A 155 23.66 4.13 22.77
N LYS A 156 24.96 4.16 23.11
CA LYS A 156 25.53 5.12 24.08
C LYS A 156 25.50 6.51 23.44
N GLU A 157 25.19 7.51 24.26
CA GLU A 157 25.11 8.93 23.88
C GLU A 157 26.36 9.43 23.15
#